data_AF-A0A815XFP0-F1
#
_entry.id   AF-A0A815XFP0-F1
#
_cell.length_a   1.000
_cell.length_b   1.000
_cell.length_c   1.000
_cell.angle_alpha   90.00
_cell.angle_beta   90.00
_cell.angle_gamma   90.00
#
_symmetry.space_group_name_H-M   'P 1'
#
loop_
_entity.id
_entity.type
_entity.pdbx_description
1 polymer ?
#
loop_
_entity_poly.entity_id
_entity_poly.type
_entity_poly.pdbx_seq_one_letter_code
_entity_poly.pdbx_strand_id
1 'polypeptide(L)' 'VSEIYETLTNTKIPSHVRSLVLDFTCEDLEGNDIEDVPYIRYTFR' A
#
# COMPACT_ATOMS: atom_id res chain seq x y z
N VAL A 1 2.29 8.27 -0.11
CA VAL A 1 1.64 7.10 -0.77
C VAL A 1 0.87 7.54 -2.01
N SER A 2 -0.06 8.49 -1.92
CA SER A 2 -0.80 9.02 -3.08
C SER A 2 0.13 9.51 -4.19
N GLU A 3 1.11 10.36 -3.87
CA GLU A 3 2.09 10.87 -4.85
C GLU A 3 2.88 9.77 -5.56
N ILE A 4 3.31 8.74 -4.81
CA ILE A 4 4.02 7.59 -5.36
C ILE A 4 3.12 6.82 -6.33
N TYR A 5 1.87 6.55 -5.95
CA TYR A 5 0.91 5.90 -6.83
C TYR A 5 0.70 6.68 -8.13
N GLU A 6 0.45 7.99 -8.04
CA GLU A 6 0.20 8.82 -9.23
C GLU A 6 1.42 8.91 -10.14
N THR A 7 2.62 8.94 -9.55
CA THR A 7 3.89 8.96 -10.30
C THR A 7 4.11 7.64 -11.04
N LEU A 8 3.92 6.49 -10.37
CA LEU A 8 4.18 5.17 -10.95
C LEU A 8 3.11 4.74 -11.95
N THR A 9 1.85 5.09 -11.70
CA THR A 9 0.71 4.71 -12.56
C THR A 9 0.39 5.75 -13.62
N ASN A 10 1.02 6.93 -13.55
CA ASN A 10 0.70 8.10 -14.35
C ASN A 10 -0.81 8.44 -14.35
N THR A 11 -1.50 8.10 -13.25
CA THR A 11 -2.95 8.20 -13.12
C THR A 11 -3.30 8.84 -11.78
N LYS A 12 -4.13 9.89 -11.81
CA LYS A 12 -4.58 10.55 -10.58
C LYS A 12 -5.57 9.70 -9.81
N ILE A 13 -5.51 9.77 -8.48
CA ILE A 13 -6.48 9.09 -7.63
C ILE A 13 -7.82 9.85 -7.72
N PRO A 14 -8.95 9.18 -8.03
CA PRO A 14 -10.24 9.84 -8.10
C PRO A 14 -10.66 10.45 -6.75
N SER A 15 -11.28 11.63 -6.78
CA SER A 15 -11.63 12.40 -5.57
C SER A 15 -12.62 11.71 -4.62
N HIS A 16 -13.37 10.71 -5.10
CA HIS A 16 -14.29 9.93 -4.28
C HIS A 16 -13.61 8.79 -3.52
N VAL A 17 -12.36 8.44 -3.86
CA VAL A 17 -11.61 7.38 -3.19
C VAL A 17 -11.11 7.92 -1.84
N ARG A 18 -11.48 7.25 -0.75
CA ARG A 18 -11.13 7.65 0.62
C ARG A 18 -9.97 6.88 1.21
N SER A 19 -9.61 5.74 0.63
CA SER A 19 -8.56 4.87 1.15
C SER A 19 -7.96 4.01 0.06
N LEU A 20 -6.71 3.61 0.25
CA LEU A 20 -5.99 2.63 -0.57
C LEU A 20 -5.78 1.34 0.24
N VAL A 21 -5.82 0.21 -0.45
CA VAL A 21 -5.37 -1.09 0.05
C VAL A 21 -3.96 -1.31 -0.44
N LEU A 22 -3.03 -1.60 0.46
CA LEU A 22 -1.63 -1.84 0.17
C LEU A 22 -1.27 -3.25 0.62
N ASP A 23 -0.86 -4.08 -0.35
CA ASP A 23 -0.23 -5.37 -0.07
C ASP A 23 1.27 -5.18 0.04
N PHE A 24 1.91 -5.95 0.93
CA PHE A 24 3.34 -5.88 1.15
C PHE A 24 3.88 -7.24 1.59
N THR A 25 5.16 -7.46 1.33
CA THR A 25 5.93 -8.57 1.90
C THR A 25 6.80 -8.02 3.01
N CYS A 26 7.10 -8.84 4.02
CA CYS A 26 8.02 -8.46 5.09
C CYS A 26 8.67 -9.71 5.69
N GLU A 27 9.83 -9.49 6.28
CA GLU A 27 10.57 -10.52 6.99
C GLU A 27 10.31 -10.43 8.51
N ASP A 28 10.39 -11.57 9.20
CA ASP A 28 10.40 -11.63 10.66
C ASP A 28 11.75 -11.18 11.24
N LEU A 29 11.88 -11.23 12.57
CA LEU A 29 13.12 -10.80 13.25
C LEU A 29 14.33 -11.71 12.98
N GLU A 30 14.09 -12.92 12.46
CA GLU A 30 15.11 -13.89 12.10
C GLU A 30 15.47 -13.82 10.60
N GLY A 31 14.80 -12.92 9.84
CA GLY A 31 15.02 -12.70 8.42
C GLY A 31 14.25 -13.67 7.52
N ASN A 32 13.27 -14.40 8.05
CA ASN A 32 12.43 -15.27 7.23
C ASN A 32 11.27 -14.46 6.62
N ASP A 33 11.00 -14.68 5.34
CA ASP A 33 9.85 -14.06 4.67
C ASP A 33 8.53 -14.57 5.27
N ILE A 34 7.61 -13.65 5.54
CA ILE A 34 6.29 -13.98 6.06
C ILE A 34 5.33 -14.06 4.87
N GLU A 35 4.83 -15.27 4.56
CA GLU A 35 3.98 -15.48 3.40
C GLU A 35 2.60 -14.80 3.51
N ASP A 36 1.95 -14.86 4.69
CA ASP A 36 0.59 -14.37 4.90
C ASP A 36 0.55 -13.10 5.76
N VAL A 37 0.83 -11.97 5.11
CA VAL A 37 0.79 -10.65 5.76
C VAL A 37 -0.55 -9.96 5.48
N PRO A 38 -1.26 -9.43 6.50
CA PRO A 38 -2.50 -8.71 6.28
C PRO A 38 -2.26 -7.40 5.53
N TYR A 39 -3.21 -7.03 4.66
CA TYR A 39 -3.14 -5.77 3.93
C TYR A 39 -3.23 -4.53 4.84
N ILE A 40 -2.67 -3.41 4.38
CA ILE A 40 -2.80 -2.11 5.05
C ILE A 40 -3.91 -1.30 4.37
N ARG A 41 -4.90 -0.86 5.16
CA ARG A 41 -5.89 0.13 4.73
C ARG A 41 -5.40 1.55 5.02
N TYR A 42 -4.79 2.18 4.03
CA TYR A 42 -4.32 3.57 4.14
C TYR A 42 -5.47 4.55 3.85
N THR A 43 -5.93 5.29 4.87
CA THR A 43 -6.98 6.31 4.71
C THR A 43 -6.36 7.68 4.48
N PHE A 44 -6.78 8.40 3.44
CA PHE A 44 -6.33 9.76 3.19
C PHE A 44 -6.82 10.69 4.32
N ARG A 45 -5.94 11.57 4.82
CA ARG A 45 -6.29 12.61 5.79
C ARG A 45 -6.50 13.94 5.09
#